data_AF-A0A2A8HN65-F1
#
_entry.id   AF-A0A2A8HN65-F1
#
_cell.length_a   1.000
_cell.length_b   1.000
_cell.length_c   1.000
_cell.angle_alpha   90.00
_cell.angle_beta   90.00
_cell.angle_gamma   90.00
#
_symmetry.space_group_name_H-M   'P 1'
#
loop_
_entity.id
_entity.type
_entity.pdbx_description
1 polymer ?
#
loop_
_entity_poly.entity_id
_entity_poly.type
_entity_poly.pdbx_seq_one_letter_code
_entity_poly.pdbx_strand_id
1 'polypeptide(L)' 'MSQPFSRYLHPFDVARSPSLEPEVKRAILASWASDQYAVRDHPALRKPPDLESPVSVDDVLAAMHLVDQPQSGRPTVQ' A
#
# COMPACT_ATOMS: atom_id res chain seq x y z
N MET A 1 -16.54 2.63 -16.05
CA MET A 1 -16.21 2.53 -14.61
C MET A 1 -14.90 1.78 -14.50
N SER A 2 -13.93 2.41 -13.85
CA SER A 2 -12.49 2.13 -13.89
C SER A 2 -12.13 0.71 -13.47
N GLN A 3 -11.16 0.10 -14.18
CA GLN A 3 -10.66 -1.25 -13.95
C GLN A 3 -10.32 -1.49 -12.46
N PRO A 4 -10.70 -2.63 -11.87
CA PRO A 4 -10.36 -2.94 -10.49
C PRO A 4 -8.84 -3.09 -10.39
N PHE A 5 -8.24 -2.40 -9.43
CA PHE A 5 -6.82 -2.39 -9.12
C PHE A 5 -6.30 -3.74 -8.56
N SER A 6 -6.92 -4.87 -8.93
CA SER A 6 -6.55 -6.24 -8.50
C SER A 6 -5.22 -6.75 -9.05
N ARG A 7 -4.31 -5.89 -9.51
CA ARG A 7 -2.96 -6.33 -9.93
C ARG A 7 -1.96 -6.36 -8.77
N TYR A 8 -2.24 -5.67 -7.67
CA TYR A 8 -1.34 -5.62 -6.53
C TYR A 8 -1.87 -6.48 -5.39
N LEU A 9 -1.30 -7.67 -5.30
CA LEU A 9 -1.71 -8.72 -4.38
C LEU A 9 -1.05 -8.58 -2.99
N HIS A 10 -0.02 -7.74 -2.87
CA HIS A 10 0.71 -7.48 -1.64
C HIS A 10 1.19 -6.01 -1.53
N PRO A 11 1.35 -5.46 -0.30
CA PRO A 11 1.90 -4.12 -0.07
C PRO A 11 3.29 -3.93 -0.68
N PHE A 12 4.09 -4.99 -0.70
CA PHE A 12 5.39 -4.99 -1.36
C PHE A 12 5.31 -4.91 -2.89
N ASP A 13 4.25 -5.45 -3.52
CA ASP A 13 4.05 -5.29 -4.97
C ASP A 13 3.74 -3.85 -5.33
N VAL A 14 2.93 -3.17 -4.51
CA VAL A 14 2.67 -1.73 -4.67
C VAL A 14 3.98 -0.95 -4.50
N ALA A 15 4.75 -1.25 -3.46
CA ALA A 15 6.03 -0.58 -3.19
C ALA A 15 7.04 -0.78 -4.34
N ARG A 16 7.16 -2.00 -4.85
CA ARG A 16 8.09 -2.39 -5.93
C ARG A 16 7.60 -2.06 -7.33
N SER A 17 6.34 -1.67 -7.51
CA SER A 17 5.78 -1.37 -8.84
C SER A 17 6.52 -0.19 -9.49
N PRO A 18 7.20 -0.35 -10.63
CA PRO A 18 7.85 0.76 -11.31
C PRO A 18 6.84 1.65 -12.06
N SER A 19 5.62 1.17 -12.26
CA SER A 19 4.57 1.86 -13.02
C SER A 19 3.75 2.84 -12.19
N LEU A 20 3.93 2.84 -10.86
CA LEU A 20 3.20 3.72 -9.94
C LEU A 20 4.11 4.85 -9.45
N GLU A 21 3.55 6.06 -9.41
CA GLU A 21 4.19 7.20 -8.75
C GLU A 21 4.32 6.94 -7.23
N PRO A 22 5.37 7.47 -6.56
CA PRO A 22 5.56 7.30 -5.13
C PRO A 22 4.34 7.75 -4.31
N GLU A 23 3.70 8.84 -4.74
CA GLU A 23 2.51 9.39 -4.07
C GLU A 23 1.29 8.47 -4.20
N VAL A 24 1.10 7.85 -5.37
CA VAL A 24 0.02 6.88 -5.61
C VAL A 24 0.25 5.61 -4.77
N LYS A 25 1.50 5.13 -4.70
CA LYS A 25 1.86 4.00 -3.83
C LYS A 25 1.52 4.30 -2.37
N ARG A 26 1.85 5.50 -1.88
CA ARG A 26 1.52 5.94 -0.52
C ARG A 26 0.01 5.99 -0.29
N ALA A 27 -0.77 6.52 -1.22
CA ALA A 27 -2.22 6.59 -1.10
C ALA A 27 -2.87 5.20 -1.00
N ILE A 28 -2.41 4.25 -1.82
CA ILE A 28 -2.89 2.85 -1.77
C ILE A 28 -2.52 2.20 -0.43
N LEU A 29 -1.25 2.31 -0.01
CA LEU A 29 -0.78 1.74 1.26
C LEU A 29 -1.47 2.39 2.46
N ALA A 30 -1.70 3.70 2.44
CA ALA A 30 -2.43 4.41 3.50
C ALA A 30 -3.89 3.97 3.58
N SER A 31 -4.54 3.71 2.44
CA SER A 31 -5.88 3.13 2.39
C SER A 31 -5.92 1.74 3.05
N TRP A 32 -4.87 0.93 2.91
CA TRP A 32 -4.76 -0.38 3.56
C TRP A 32 -4.42 -0.29 5.05
N ALA A 33 -3.64 0.71 5.45
CA ALA A 33 -3.36 1.03 6.85
C ALA A 33 -4.59 1.63 7.57
N SER A 34 -5.59 2.11 6.83
CA SER A 34 -6.84 2.61 7.39
C SER A 34 -7.67 1.49 8.01
N ASP A 35 -8.18 1.73 9.24
CA ASP A 35 -8.98 0.77 10.02
C ASP A 35 -10.28 0.32 9.35
N GLN A 36 -10.62 0.93 8.22
CA GLN A 36 -11.76 0.52 7.39
C GLN A 36 -11.71 -0.96 6.94
N TYR A 37 -10.53 -1.60 7.00
CA TYR A 37 -10.35 -3.02 6.64
C TYR A 37 -9.84 -3.88 7.79
N ALA A 38 -9.87 -3.39 9.03
CA ALA A 38 -9.48 -4.17 10.19
C ALA A 38 -10.40 -5.38 10.35
N VAL A 39 -9.81 -6.57 10.43
CA VAL A 39 -10.57 -7.79 10.67
C VAL A 39 -11.10 -7.73 12.10
N ARG A 40 -12.43 -7.90 12.23
CA ARG A 40 -13.14 -7.89 13.52
C ARG A 40 -12.79 -9.14 14.34
N ASP A 41 -11.56 -9.14 14.89
CA ASP A 41 -10.97 -10.00 15.94
C ASP A 41 -9.44 -9.83 15.95
N HIS A 42 -8.85 -9.55 14.79
CA HIS A 42 -7.40 -9.40 14.61
C HIS A 42 -7.06 -7.99 14.09
N PRO A 43 -6.89 -6.98 14.96
CA PRO A 43 -6.62 -5.60 14.55
C PRO A 43 -5.29 -5.43 13.78
N ALA A 44 -4.36 -6.36 14.01
CA ALA A 44 -3.08 -6.42 13.29
C ALA A 44 -3.23 -6.87 11.83
N LEU A 45 -4.34 -7.54 11.47
CA LEU A 45 -4.62 -8.01 10.12
C LEU A 45 -5.63 -7.11 9.44
N ARG A 46 -5.29 -6.70 8.22
CA ARG A 46 -6.14 -5.92 7.32
C ARG A 46 -6.51 -6.81 6.15
N LYS A 47 -7.82 -6.94 5.89
CA LYS A 47 -8.35 -7.72 4.75
C LYS A 47 -9.25 -6.84 3.90
N PRO A 48 -8.67 -5.92 3.11
CA PRO A 48 -9.45 -5.20 2.10
C PRO A 48 -10.02 -6.18 1.08
N PRO A 49 -11.22 -5.90 0.53
CA PRO A 49 -11.88 -6.76 -0.45
C PRO A 49 -11.09 -6.86 -1.77
N ASP A 50 -10.21 -5.89 -2.04
CA ASP A 50 -9.30 -5.89 -3.18
C ASP A 50 -8.08 -6.82 -3.01
N LEU A 51 -7.79 -7.32 -1.80
CA LEU A 51 -6.69 -8.24 -1.54
C LEU A 51 -7.18 -9.68 -1.42
N GLU A 52 -6.50 -10.59 -2.11
CA GLU A 52 -6.78 -12.03 -2.04
C GLU A 52 -6.34 -12.63 -0.69
N SER A 53 -5.36 -12.01 -0.03
CA SER A 53 -4.84 -12.44 1.28
C SER A 53 -4.88 -11.32 2.32
N PRO A 54 -5.17 -11.64 3.60
CA PRO A 54 -5.03 -10.68 4.69
C PRO A 54 -3.56 -10.27 4.83
N VAL A 55 -3.32 -8.97 4.97
CA VAL A 55 -1.99 -8.39 5.13
C VAL A 55 -1.84 -7.80 6.52
N SER A 56 -0.63 -7.89 7.08
CA SER A 56 -0.36 -7.29 8.39
C SER A 56 -0.20 -5.79 8.25
N VAL A 57 -0.67 -5.03 9.24
CA VAL A 57 -0.40 -3.58 9.29
C VAL A 57 1.09 -3.27 9.27
N ASP A 58 1.91 -4.13 9.91
CA ASP A 58 3.37 -4.08 9.84
C ASP A 58 3.92 -4.20 8.42
N ASP A 59 3.36 -5.08 7.58
CA ASP A 59 3.77 -5.23 6.18
C ASP A 59 3.42 -3.99 5.36
N VAL A 60 2.26 -3.40 5.64
CA VAL A 60 1.82 -2.14 4.99
C VAL A 60 2.74 -0.99 5.38
N LEU A 61 3.09 -0.88 6.67
CA LEU A 61 4.02 0.13 7.18
C LEU A 61 5.44 -0.08 6.64
N ALA A 62 5.92 -1.32 6.60
CA ALA A 62 7.23 -1.66 6.04
C ALA A 62 7.31 -1.33 4.55
N ALA A 63 6.26 -1.65 3.78
CA ALA A 63 6.15 -1.27 2.38
C ALA A 63 6.08 0.26 2.20
N MET A 64 5.36 0.96 3.07
CA MET A 64 5.29 2.42 3.06
C MET A 64 6.67 3.02 3.34
N HIS A 65 7.43 2.46 4.28
CA HIS A 65 8.81 2.83 4.55
C HIS A 65 9.72 2.59 3.34
N LEU A 66 9.52 1.52 2.58
CA LEU A 66 10.24 1.26 1.32
C LEU A 66 9.92 2.29 0.23
N VAL A 67 8.70 2.78 0.17
CA VAL A 67 8.29 3.85 -0.76
C VAL A 67 8.79 5.22 -0.30
N ASP A 68 8.80 5.45 1.01
CA ASP A 68 9.25 6.70 1.62
C ASP A 68 10.77 6.83 1.62
N GLN A 69 11.49 5.70 1.67
CA GLN A 69 12.92 5.68 1.46
C GLN A 69 13.25 6.41 0.16
N PRO A 70 14.00 7.52 0.23
CA PRO A 70 14.27 8.34 -0.92
C PRO A 70 15.15 7.52 -1.87
N GLN A 71 14.54 6.99 -2.93
CA GLN A 71 15.25 6.87 -4.20
C GLN A 71 15.68 8.29 -4.56
N SER A 72 16.91 8.59 -4.15
CA SER A 72 17.51 9.91 -4.13
C SER A 72 17.51 10.44 -5.56
N GLY A 73 16.50 11.22 -5.96
CA GLY A 73 16.34 11.47 -7.39
C GLY A 73 15.30 12.46 -7.88
N ARG A 74 14.50 13.14 -7.04
CA ARG A 74 13.72 14.28 -7.54
C ARG A 74 13.43 15.33 -6.47
N PRO A 75 14.14 16.47 -6.47
CA PRO A 75 13.68 17.66 -5.80
C PRO A 75 12.57 18.26 -6.67
N THR A 76 11.32 18.08 -6.30
CA THR A 76 10.27 18.97 -6.81
C THR A 76 10.37 20.25 -6.02
N VAL A 77 11.00 21.24 -6.65
CA VAL A 77 10.77 22.66 -6.40
C VAL A 77 9.26 22.88 -6.31
N GLN A 78 8.82 23.49 -5.21
CA GLN A 78 7.58 24.25 -5.15
C GLN A 78 7.90 25.59 -4.51
#